data_AF-A0A498FJL0-F1
#
_entry.id   AF-A0A498FJL0-F1
#
_cell.length_a   1.000
_cell.length_b   1.000
_cell.length_c   1.000
_cell.angle_alpha   90.00
_cell.angle_beta   90.00
_cell.angle_gamma   90.00
#
_symmetry.space_group_name_H-M   'P 1'
#
loop_
_entity.id
_entity.type
_entity.pdbx_description
1 polymer ?
#
loop_
_entity_poly.entity_id
_entity_poly.type
_entity_poly.pdbx_seq_one_letter_code
_entity_poly.pdbx_strand_id
1 'polypeptide(L)'
;MSKIQLSSSQERVLTALVNLSEGREAPVQGREIADAIDRNAGTVRNRMGSLSTLGLVEGVAGPDGGYIPTDEAYDTLGIERLEDAATTPVEREGDPVEDVTVAEIDLSSVANPELCRAELVIRGPVGPFDAGDHVTVGPTPATGLRLSGVVDATNVDGNSLLVRVDGMETPTGGSAA
;
A
#
# COMPACT_ATOMS: atom_id res chain seq x y z
N MET A 1 23.21 2.38 -7.03
CA MET A 1 22.71 2.65 -8.40
C MET A 1 22.55 4.16 -8.55
N SER A 2 22.86 4.71 -9.72
CA SER A 2 22.78 6.15 -9.98
C SER A 2 21.32 6.59 -9.98
N LYS A 3 20.93 7.47 -9.06
CA LYS A 3 19.56 7.98 -8.97
C LYS A 3 19.24 8.76 -10.25
N ILE A 4 18.32 8.26 -11.07
CA ILE A 4 17.89 8.95 -12.30
C ILE A 4 17.28 10.29 -11.87
N GLN A 5 17.90 11.40 -12.28
CA GLN A 5 17.37 12.73 -11.98
C GLN A 5 16.32 13.11 -13.02
N LEU A 6 15.07 13.16 -12.59
CA LEU A 6 13.96 13.65 -13.41
C LEU A 6 13.88 15.18 -13.34
N SER A 7 13.53 15.80 -14.45
CA SER A 7 13.04 17.19 -14.39
C SER A 7 11.68 17.23 -13.70
N SER A 8 11.33 18.37 -13.08
CA SER A 8 10.02 18.57 -12.44
C SER A 8 8.84 18.28 -13.39
N SER A 9 9.02 18.51 -14.69
CA SER A 9 8.01 18.18 -15.70
C SER A 9 7.90 16.68 -15.98
N GLN A 10 8.98 15.92 -15.89
CA GLN A 10 8.97 14.46 -16.06
C GLN A 10 8.41 13.78 -14.81
N GLU A 11 8.87 14.20 -13.64
CA GLU A 11 8.39 13.74 -12.34
C GLU A 11 6.87 13.92 -12.25
N ARG A 12 6.35 15.12 -12.53
CA ARG A 12 4.90 15.39 -12.53
C ARG A 12 4.10 14.49 -13.48
N VAL A 13 4.64 14.18 -14.66
CA VAL A 13 3.96 13.30 -15.64
C VAL A 13 4.03 11.84 -15.19
N LEU A 14 5.15 11.40 -14.63
CA LEU A 14 5.35 10.05 -14.13
C LEU A 14 4.47 9.78 -12.89
N THR A 15 4.40 10.71 -11.94
CA THR A 15 3.51 10.62 -10.77
C THR A 15 2.05 10.53 -11.18
N ALA A 16 1.63 11.33 -12.17
CA ALA A 16 0.25 11.27 -12.66
C ALA A 16 -0.07 9.93 -13.32
N LEU A 17 0.86 9.35 -14.07
CA LEU A 17 0.70 8.02 -14.63
C LEU A 17 0.58 6.95 -13.54
N VAL A 18 1.49 6.95 -12.56
CA VAL A 18 1.47 6.00 -11.44
C VAL A 18 0.11 6.04 -10.74
N ASN A 19 -0.34 7.23 -10.32
CA ASN A 19 -1.61 7.38 -9.62
C ASN A 19 -2.82 6.93 -10.46
N LEU A 20 -2.82 7.20 -11.77
CA LEU A 20 -3.90 6.77 -12.66
C LEU A 20 -3.86 5.26 -12.96
N SER A 21 -2.70 4.63 -12.80
CA SER A 21 -2.51 3.19 -13.01
C SER A 21 -2.83 2.36 -11.77
N GLU A 22 -2.94 2.97 -10.58
CA GLU A 22 -3.23 2.25 -9.34
C GLU A 22 -4.56 1.47 -9.43
N GLY A 23 -4.50 0.16 -9.16
CA GLY A 23 -5.66 -0.72 -9.18
C GLY A 23 -6.24 -0.98 -10.58
N ARG A 24 -5.51 -0.65 -11.66
CA ARG A 24 -5.95 -0.85 -13.04
C ARG A 24 -5.02 -1.80 -13.79
N GLU A 25 -5.61 -2.75 -14.51
CA GLU A 25 -4.89 -3.63 -15.43
C GLU A 25 -4.72 -3.02 -16.83
N ALA A 26 -5.54 -2.01 -17.17
CA ALA A 26 -5.56 -1.39 -18.49
C ALA A 26 -4.55 -0.22 -18.60
N PRO A 27 -3.91 0.00 -19.77
CA PRO A 27 -3.02 1.13 -19.99
C PRO A 27 -3.70 2.49 -19.83
N VAL A 28 -3.00 3.46 -19.24
CA VAL A 28 -3.52 4.83 -19.06
C VAL A 28 -3.31 5.63 -20.33
N GLN A 29 -4.38 6.22 -20.87
CA GLN A 29 -4.29 6.96 -22.14
C GLN A 29 -3.57 8.30 -21.93
N GLY A 30 -2.71 8.69 -22.88
CA GLY A 30 -1.97 9.96 -22.78
C GLY A 30 -2.85 11.21 -22.64
N ARG A 31 -4.10 11.16 -23.12
CA ARG A 31 -5.09 12.24 -22.92
C ARG A 31 -5.56 12.33 -21.46
N GLU A 32 -5.77 11.19 -20.81
CA GLU A 32 -6.23 11.13 -19.41
C GLU A 32 -5.17 11.68 -18.47
N ILE A 33 -3.91 11.33 -18.73
CA ILE A 33 -2.75 11.87 -18.00
C ILE A 33 -2.67 13.38 -18.20
N ALA A 34 -2.90 13.86 -19.43
CA ALA A 34 -2.87 15.27 -19.76
C ALA A 34 -3.97 16.07 -19.05
N ASP A 35 -5.18 15.52 -19.01
CA ASP A 35 -6.32 16.09 -18.28
C ASP A 35 -6.04 16.15 -16.77
N ALA A 36 -5.46 15.10 -16.19
CA ALA A 36 -5.16 15.01 -14.76
C ALA A 36 -4.14 16.07 -14.28
N ILE A 37 -3.23 16.52 -15.14
CA ILE A 37 -2.20 17.51 -14.78
C ILE A 37 -2.41 18.88 -15.42
N ASP A 38 -3.53 19.10 -16.09
CA ASP A 38 -3.88 20.31 -16.85
C ASP A 38 -2.80 20.68 -17.89
N ARG A 39 -2.51 19.74 -18.80
CA ARG A 39 -1.49 19.90 -19.85
C ARG A 39 -2.00 19.45 -21.21
N ASN A 40 -1.28 19.85 -22.26
CA ASN A 40 -1.56 19.38 -23.60
C ASN A 40 -1.05 17.94 -23.83
N ALA A 41 -1.88 17.09 -24.42
CA ALA A 41 -1.57 15.68 -24.70
C ALA A 41 -0.30 15.48 -25.54
N GLY A 42 0.01 16.39 -26.48
CA GLY A 42 1.24 16.35 -27.25
C GLY A 42 2.49 16.56 -26.38
N THR A 43 2.39 17.40 -25.35
CA THR A 43 3.47 17.59 -24.38
C THR A 43 3.66 16.34 -23.53
N VAL A 44 2.57 15.75 -23.03
CA VAL A 44 2.61 14.50 -22.26
C VAL A 44 3.22 13.38 -23.09
N ARG A 45 2.80 13.20 -24.34
CA ARG A 45 3.37 12.21 -25.26
C ARG A 45 4.87 12.38 -25.45
N ASN A 46 5.35 13.63 -25.59
CA ASN A 46 6.77 13.92 -25.70
C ASN A 46 7.53 13.51 -24.43
N ARG A 47 6.99 13.85 -23.24
CA ARG A 47 7.58 13.46 -21.96
C ARG A 47 7.56 11.95 -21.73
N MET A 48 6.49 11.26 -22.14
CA MET A 48 6.41 9.80 -22.08
C MET A 48 7.44 9.13 -22.98
N GLY A 49 7.75 9.69 -24.16
CA GLY A 49 8.84 9.18 -24.99
C GLY A 49 10.19 9.26 -24.27
N SER A 50 10.46 10.37 -23.59
CA SER A 50 11.67 10.51 -22.77
C SER A 50 11.68 9.57 -21.56
N LEU A 51 10.55 9.40 -20.86
CA LEU A 51 10.42 8.48 -19.72
C LEU A 51 10.55 7.01 -20.14
N SER A 52 10.03 6.64 -21.31
CA SER A 52 10.19 5.30 -21.89
C SER A 52 11.65 5.01 -22.28
N THR A 53 12.37 6.00 -22.79
CA THR A 53 13.82 5.88 -23.05
C THR A 53 14.62 5.62 -21.77
N LEU A 54 14.13 6.13 -20.63
CA LEU A 54 14.72 5.90 -19.31
C LEU A 54 14.28 4.57 -18.68
N GLY A 55 13.46 3.75 -19.37
CA GLY A 55 12.95 2.50 -18.83
C GLY A 55 11.83 2.65 -17.78
N LEU A 56 11.32 3.87 -17.58
CA LEU A 56 10.32 4.16 -16.54
C LEU A 56 8.87 3.91 -17.00
N VAL A 57 8.64 3.79 -18.31
CA VAL A 57 7.29 3.66 -18.87
C VAL A 57 7.30 2.77 -20.11
N GLU A 58 6.33 1.88 -20.19
CA GLU A 58 6.03 1.08 -21.39
C GLU A 58 4.87 1.69 -22.18
N GLY A 59 5.02 1.73 -23.50
CA GLY A 59 3.99 2.23 -24.41
C GLY A 59 3.22 1.08 -25.04
N VAL A 60 1.89 1.10 -24.91
CA VAL A 60 0.99 0.14 -25.55
C VAL A 60 0.36 0.78 -26.78
N ALA A 61 0.48 0.14 -27.95
CA ALA A 61 -0.08 0.63 -29.20
C ALA A 61 -1.55 0.20 -29.38
N GLY A 62 -2.35 1.04 -30.04
CA GLY A 62 -3.74 0.75 -30.39
C GLY A 62 -4.70 1.89 -30.05
N PRO A 63 -5.97 1.79 -30.44
CA PRO A 63 -7.01 2.78 -30.11
C PRO A 63 -7.25 2.89 -28.60
N ASP A 64 -7.12 1.77 -27.88
CA ASP A 64 -7.19 1.69 -26.41
C ASP A 64 -5.79 1.62 -25.78
N GLY A 65 -4.75 1.93 -26.56
CA GLY A 65 -3.37 1.97 -26.11
C GLY A 65 -3.08 3.15 -25.18
N GLY A 66 -1.91 3.11 -24.55
CA GLY A 66 -1.56 4.07 -23.51
C GLY A 66 -0.19 3.81 -22.95
N TYR A 67 -0.04 4.10 -21.67
CA TYR A 67 1.21 3.99 -20.93
C TYR A 67 0.99 3.14 -19.68
N ILE A 68 2.00 2.33 -19.37
CA ILE A 68 2.06 1.52 -18.15
C ILE A 68 3.36 1.91 -17.42
N PRO A 69 3.32 2.28 -16.12
CA PRO A 69 4.53 2.52 -15.35
C PRO A 69 5.28 1.20 -15.10
N THR A 70 6.60 1.23 -15.18
CA THR A 70 7.45 0.08 -14.80
C THR A 70 7.76 0.11 -13.31
N ASP A 71 8.26 -1.00 -12.76
CA ASP A 71 8.76 -1.11 -11.39
C ASP A 71 9.78 0.00 -11.07
N GLU A 72 10.67 0.31 -12.02
CA GLU A 72 11.69 1.35 -11.86
C GLU A 72 11.08 2.76 -11.75
N ALA A 73 9.85 3.00 -12.24
CA ALA A 73 9.15 4.26 -12.02
C ALA A 73 8.73 4.45 -10.57
N TYR A 74 8.23 3.39 -9.94
CA TYR A 74 7.83 3.38 -8.53
C TYR A 74 9.05 3.61 -7.64
N ASP A 75 10.14 2.88 -7.89
CA ASP A 75 11.41 3.08 -7.20
C ASP A 75 11.97 4.49 -7.37
N THR A 76 11.92 5.03 -8.59
CA THR A 76 12.43 6.37 -8.90
C THR A 76 11.63 7.47 -8.18
N LEU A 77 10.32 7.29 -8.03
CA LEU A 77 9.45 8.21 -7.30
C LEU A 77 9.45 7.96 -5.78
N GLY A 78 10.03 6.84 -5.32
CA GLY A 78 9.95 6.42 -3.92
C GLY A 78 8.52 6.08 -3.49
N ILE A 79 7.73 5.54 -4.40
CA ILE A 79 6.35 5.10 -4.17
C ILE A 79 6.36 3.58 -4.13
N GLU A 80 5.89 2.97 -3.05
CA GLU A 80 5.72 1.52 -3.00
C GLU A 80 4.45 1.11 -3.76
N ARG A 81 4.55 0.12 -4.64
CA ARG A 81 3.39 -0.45 -5.32
C ARG A 81 2.49 -1.16 -4.33
N LEU A 82 1.17 -1.01 -4.50
CA LEU A 82 0.19 -1.72 -3.68
C LEU A 82 0.32 -3.26 -3.77
N GLU A 83 0.73 -3.77 -4.95
CA GLU A 83 0.94 -5.19 -5.25
C GLU A 83 2.23 -5.77 -4.67
N ASP A 84 3.23 -4.92 -4.39
CA ASP A 84 4.52 -5.33 -3.80
C ASP A 84 4.66 -4.94 -2.32
N ALA A 85 3.77 -4.09 -1.82
CA ALA A 85 3.81 -3.65 -0.44
C ALA A 85 3.70 -4.87 0.45
N ALA A 86 4.73 -5.11 1.26
CA ALA A 86 4.73 -6.24 2.15
C ALA A 86 3.52 -6.12 3.09
N THR A 87 2.61 -7.09 3.00
CA THR A 87 1.33 -7.03 3.69
C THR A 87 1.46 -7.57 5.10
N THR A 88 0.68 -6.99 6.01
CA THR A 88 0.53 -7.51 7.37
C THR A 88 -0.77 -8.31 7.40
N PRO A 89 -0.73 -9.66 7.45
CA PRO A 89 -1.93 -10.49 7.39
C PRO A 89 -2.74 -10.39 8.69
N VAL A 90 -4.01 -10.79 8.61
CA VAL A 90 -4.92 -10.89 9.76
C VAL A 90 -5.50 -12.29 9.83
N GLU A 91 -5.49 -12.86 11.02
CA GLU A 91 -6.15 -14.11 11.38
C GLU A 91 -7.32 -13.80 12.32
N ARG A 92 -8.47 -14.46 12.13
CA ARG A 92 -9.63 -14.45 13.04
C ARG A 92 -9.79 -15.87 13.57
N GLU A 93 -9.81 -16.02 14.90
CA GLU A 93 -9.94 -17.33 15.56
C GLU A 93 -8.88 -18.37 15.11
N GLY A 94 -7.72 -17.89 14.65
CA GLY A 94 -6.63 -18.72 14.12
C GLY A 94 -6.71 -19.05 12.63
N ASP A 95 -7.78 -18.63 11.94
CA ASP A 95 -7.93 -18.79 10.49
C ASP A 95 -7.55 -17.48 9.77
N PRO A 96 -6.71 -17.53 8.71
CA PRO A 96 -6.36 -16.34 7.95
C PRO A 96 -7.58 -15.77 7.23
N VAL A 97 -7.74 -14.46 7.27
CA VAL A 97 -8.80 -13.74 6.57
C VAL A 97 -8.27 -13.30 5.22
N GLU A 98 -8.76 -13.92 4.14
CA GLU A 98 -8.39 -13.55 2.77
C GLU A 98 -8.83 -12.12 2.43
N ASP A 99 -8.08 -11.46 1.55
CA ASP A 99 -8.34 -10.09 1.08
C ASP A 99 -8.38 -9.01 2.18
N VAL A 100 -7.87 -9.31 3.38
CA VAL A 100 -7.77 -8.39 4.51
C VAL A 100 -6.33 -8.26 4.97
N THR A 101 -5.85 -7.02 5.03
CA THR A 101 -4.50 -6.69 5.51
C THR A 101 -4.53 -5.49 6.43
N VAL A 102 -3.50 -5.33 7.26
CA VAL A 102 -3.32 -4.16 8.13
C VAL A 102 -2.38 -3.16 7.49
N ALA A 103 -2.83 -1.92 7.39
CA ALA A 103 -2.03 -0.80 6.91
C ALA A 103 -1.29 -0.07 8.04
N GLU A 104 -1.92 0.01 9.22
CA GLU A 104 -1.43 0.78 10.36
C GLU A 104 -1.86 0.13 11.67
N ILE A 105 -0.99 0.23 12.67
CA ILE A 105 -1.21 -0.27 14.03
C ILE A 105 -0.93 0.88 15.00
N ASP A 106 -1.98 1.44 15.58
CA ASP A 106 -1.89 2.51 16.57
C ASP A 106 -2.09 1.94 17.98
N LEU A 107 -1.08 2.05 18.82
CA LEU A 107 -1.12 1.55 20.19
C LEU A 107 -1.40 2.67 21.20
N SER A 108 -2.31 2.40 22.13
CA SER A 108 -2.60 3.27 23.26
C SER A 108 -2.54 2.52 24.59
N SER A 109 -2.26 3.26 25.67
CA SER A 109 -2.20 2.72 27.03
C SER A 109 -1.18 1.60 27.25
N VAL A 110 -0.10 1.53 26.45
CA VAL A 110 0.90 0.44 26.46
C VAL A 110 1.59 0.19 27.82
N ALA A 111 1.60 1.18 28.71
CA ALA A 111 2.13 1.01 30.07
C ALA A 111 1.21 0.23 31.01
N ASN A 112 -0.05 0.01 30.62
CA ASN A 112 -1.08 -0.69 31.40
C ASN A 112 -1.60 -1.88 30.57
N PRO A 113 -1.09 -3.10 30.80
CA PRO A 113 -1.48 -4.28 30.03
C PRO A 113 -3.00 -4.50 29.95
N GLU A 114 -3.71 -4.28 31.06
CA GLU A 114 -5.17 -4.42 31.14
C GLU A 114 -5.97 -3.40 30.31
N LEU A 115 -5.36 -2.27 29.94
CA LEU A 115 -6.00 -1.18 29.19
C LEU A 115 -5.38 -0.97 27.81
N CYS A 116 -4.41 -1.81 27.42
CA CYS A 116 -3.72 -1.68 26.15
C CYS A 116 -4.70 -1.89 24.99
N ARG A 117 -4.80 -0.90 24.10
CA ARG A 117 -5.62 -0.98 22.89
C ARG A 117 -4.77 -0.79 21.66
N ALA A 118 -5.10 -1.55 20.62
CA ALA A 118 -4.62 -1.34 19.27
C ALA A 118 -5.79 -0.89 18.40
N GLU A 119 -5.62 0.21 17.69
CA GLU A 119 -6.45 0.53 16.54
C GLU A 119 -5.74 0.02 15.28
N LEU A 120 -6.41 -0.83 14.53
CA LEU A 120 -5.89 -1.46 13.32
C LEU A 120 -6.60 -0.86 12.12
N VAL A 121 -5.87 -0.15 11.26
CA VAL A 121 -6.44 0.35 10.01
C VAL A 121 -6.41 -0.78 8.99
N ILE A 122 -7.59 -1.22 8.58
CA ILE A 122 -7.76 -2.36 7.68
C ILE A 122 -7.76 -1.88 6.23
N ARG A 123 -7.16 -2.69 5.36
CA ARG A 123 -7.36 -2.65 3.91
C ARG A 123 -8.11 -3.92 3.52
N GLY A 124 -9.29 -3.75 2.95
CA GLY A 124 -10.24 -4.83 2.70
C GLY A 124 -11.54 -4.67 3.49
N PRO A 125 -12.48 -5.61 3.37
CA PRO A 125 -13.75 -5.56 4.08
C PRO A 125 -13.56 -5.83 5.58
N VAL A 126 -14.10 -4.95 6.43
CA VAL A 126 -14.16 -5.16 7.90
C VAL A 126 -15.36 -6.01 8.34
N GLY A 127 -16.31 -6.27 7.44
CA GLY A 127 -17.49 -7.09 7.72
C GLY A 127 -17.23 -8.51 8.25
N PRO A 128 -16.09 -9.16 7.99
CA PRO A 128 -15.76 -10.46 8.59
C PRO A 128 -15.42 -10.43 10.09
N PHE A 129 -15.31 -9.26 10.73
CA PHE A 129 -14.95 -9.13 12.15
C PHE A 129 -16.14 -8.66 13.00
N ASP A 130 -16.33 -9.32 14.14
CA ASP A 130 -17.35 -9.05 15.13
C ASP A 130 -16.70 -8.71 16.48
N ALA A 131 -17.41 -7.93 17.30
CA ALA A 131 -16.97 -7.70 18.68
C ALA A 131 -16.94 -9.02 19.47
N GLY A 132 -15.83 -9.28 20.14
CA GLY A 132 -15.56 -10.52 20.86
C GLY A 132 -14.69 -11.53 20.10
N ASP A 133 -14.42 -11.30 18.81
CA ASP A 133 -13.51 -12.17 18.05
C ASP A 133 -12.07 -12.04 18.54
N HIS A 134 -11.38 -13.17 18.61
CA HIS A 134 -9.92 -13.19 18.74
C HIS A 134 -9.27 -12.93 17.39
N VAL A 135 -8.42 -11.91 17.33
CA VAL A 135 -7.69 -11.53 16.13
C VAL A 135 -6.19 -11.58 16.37
N THR A 136 -5.46 -12.02 15.36
CA THR A 136 -3.99 -11.96 15.32
C THR A 136 -3.55 -11.22 14.08
N VAL A 137 -2.71 -10.20 14.26
CA VAL A 137 -2.16 -9.35 13.20
C VAL A 137 -0.68 -9.63 13.07
N GLY A 138 -0.21 -9.79 11.83
CA GLY A 138 1.19 -9.99 11.51
C GLY A 138 1.55 -11.45 11.21
N PRO A 139 2.83 -11.72 10.94
CA PRO A 139 4.00 -10.89 11.24
C PRO A 139 4.08 -9.61 10.39
N THR A 140 4.45 -8.48 10.98
CA THR A 140 4.76 -7.27 10.21
C THR A 140 6.07 -7.46 9.42
N PRO A 141 6.18 -6.93 8.20
CA PRO A 141 7.33 -7.18 7.33
C PRO A 141 8.69 -6.76 7.90
N ALA A 142 8.74 -5.65 8.63
CA ALA A 142 10.01 -5.05 9.08
C ALA A 142 10.61 -5.74 10.31
N THR A 143 9.78 -6.16 11.26
CA THR A 143 10.23 -6.65 12.58
C THR A 143 9.68 -8.03 12.94
N GLY A 144 8.73 -8.54 12.15
CA GLY A 144 8.00 -9.75 12.47
C GLY A 144 7.03 -9.59 13.63
N LEU A 145 6.63 -8.36 13.98
CA LEU A 145 5.69 -8.11 15.08
C LEU A 145 4.38 -8.86 14.82
N ARG A 146 3.99 -9.68 15.78
CA ARG A 146 2.70 -10.33 15.89
C ARG A 146 1.95 -9.73 17.08
N LEU A 147 0.74 -9.26 16.84
CA LEU A 147 -0.15 -8.70 17.84
C LEU A 147 -1.38 -9.58 17.93
N SER A 148 -1.76 -9.99 19.13
CA SER A 148 -2.97 -10.78 19.37
C SER A 148 -3.88 -10.06 20.37
N GLY A 149 -5.18 -10.26 20.21
CA GLY A 149 -6.16 -9.58 21.04
C GLY A 149 -7.60 -9.91 20.73
N VAL A 150 -8.51 -9.25 21.43
CA VAL A 150 -9.97 -9.36 21.25
C VAL A 150 -10.55 -8.09 20.67
N VAL A 151 -11.37 -8.18 19.62
CA VAL A 151 -12.06 -7.04 19.03
C VAL A 151 -13.07 -6.47 20.04
N ASP A 152 -12.89 -5.21 20.44
CA ASP A 152 -13.89 -4.48 21.23
C ASP A 152 -14.98 -3.88 20.33
N ALA A 153 -14.57 -3.34 19.17
CA ALA A 153 -15.46 -2.66 18.25
C ALA A 153 -14.90 -2.64 16.82
N THR A 154 -15.80 -2.60 15.85
CA THR A 154 -15.49 -2.39 14.44
C THR A 154 -16.01 -1.03 14.01
N ASN A 155 -15.17 -0.25 13.32
CA ASN A 155 -15.53 1.05 12.76
C ASN A 155 -15.59 0.93 11.24
N VAL A 156 -16.80 0.83 10.71
CA VAL A 156 -17.04 0.67 9.27
C VAL A 156 -16.69 1.95 8.51
N ASP A 157 -16.97 3.12 9.06
CA ASP A 157 -16.73 4.42 8.40
C ASP A 157 -15.24 4.73 8.30
N GLY A 158 -14.46 4.34 9.32
CA GLY A 158 -12.99 4.49 9.36
C GLY A 158 -12.23 3.28 8.81
N ASN A 159 -12.92 2.20 8.47
CA ASN A 159 -12.35 0.90 8.12
C ASN A 159 -11.29 0.43 9.14
N SER A 160 -11.59 0.55 10.44
CA SER A 160 -10.66 0.21 11.53
C SER A 160 -11.25 -0.78 12.54
N LEU A 161 -10.38 -1.55 13.19
CA LEU A 161 -10.73 -2.44 14.29
C LEU A 161 -10.09 -1.92 15.58
N LEU A 162 -10.90 -1.79 16.63
CA LEU A 162 -10.39 -1.51 17.97
C LEU A 162 -10.23 -2.83 18.72
N VAL A 163 -9.01 -3.13 19.13
CA VAL A 163 -8.63 -4.43 19.71
C VAL A 163 -8.05 -4.23 21.12
N ARG A 164 -8.50 -5.06 22.06
CA ARG A 164 -7.84 -5.30 23.34
C ARG A 164 -6.60 -6.14 23.11
N VAL A 165 -5.43 -5.60 23.40
CA VAL A 165 -4.19 -6.34 23.18
C VAL A 165 -3.98 -7.35 24.31
N ASP A 166 -3.92 -8.63 23.97
CA ASP A 166 -3.59 -9.73 24.90
C ASP A 166 -2.10 -10.07 24.83
N GLY A 167 -1.47 -9.91 23.65
CA GLY A 167 -0.08 -10.24 23.42
C GLY A 167 0.55 -9.42 22.29
N MET A 168 1.84 -9.10 22.46
CA MET A 168 2.69 -8.56 21.41
C MET A 168 4.02 -9.28 21.46
N GLU A 169 4.34 -9.98 20.39
CA GLU A 169 5.57 -10.75 20.29
C GLU A 169 6.25 -10.49 18.95
N THR A 170 7.57 -10.50 18.96
CA THR A 170 8.37 -10.58 17.74
C THR A 170 9.11 -11.91 17.79
N PRO A 171 9.35 -12.60 16.67
CA PRO A 171 10.22 -13.75 16.68
C PRO A 171 11.55 -13.35 17.32
N THR A 172 11.91 -13.98 18.44
CA THR A 172 13.21 -13.77 19.07
C THR A 172 14.28 -14.12 18.05
N GLY A 173 14.94 -13.10 17.50
CA GLY A 173 16.27 -13.28 16.94
C GLY A 173 17.14 -13.90 18.03
N GLY A 174 17.66 -15.09 17.77
CA GLY A 174 18.68 -15.69 18.62
C GLY A 174 19.79 -14.68 18.88
N SER A 175 20.26 -14.69 20.12
CA SER A 175 21.44 -14.00 20.65
C SER A 175 22.45 -13.55 19.59
N ALA A 176 22.72 -12.24 19.55
CA ALA A 176 24.04 -11.76 19.17
C ALA A 176 24.86 -11.60 20.45
N ALA A 177 25.79 -12.53 20.62
CA ALA A 177 26.91 -12.47 21.56
C ALA A 177 27.92 -11.39 21.18
#